data_AF-A0A961DSC8-F1
#
_entry.id   AF-A0A961DSC8-F1
#
_cell.length_a   1.000
_cell.length_b   1.000
_cell.length_c   1.000
_cell.angle_alpha   90.00
_cell.angle_beta   90.00
_cell.angle_gamma   90.00
#
_symmetry.space_group_name_H-M   'P 1'
#
loop_
_entity.id
_entity.type
_entity.pdbx_description
1 polymer ?
#
loop_
_entity_poly.entity_id
_entity_poly.type
_entity_poly.pdbx_seq_one_letter_code
_entity_poly.pdbx_strand_id
1 'polypeptide(L)'
;MNRRSAAAAAAVAGVLLVAGCASGSTGKAPTAAELEGSWIQNGAGFERGVPVTWENQKVVIERADGQGFTGYKEYTREGEPPQKEIINGAVGTDGRILMADEDGVFDGRLVDGRIVGQYAETGDDAGVINVELTRGP
;
A
#
# COMPACT_ATOMS: atom_id res chain seq x y z
N MET A 1 -32.36 -18.56 65.12
CA MET A 1 -31.47 -18.98 64.02
C MET A 1 -31.48 -17.91 62.94
N ASN A 2 -30.31 -17.36 62.66
CA ASN A 2 -30.04 -16.38 61.60
C ASN A 2 -30.39 -16.94 60.22
N ARG A 3 -30.92 -16.08 59.33
CA ARG A 3 -30.50 -16.01 57.91
C ARG A 3 -31.04 -14.74 57.26
N ARG A 4 -30.09 -13.85 56.94
CA ARG A 4 -30.23 -12.70 56.05
C ARG A 4 -30.54 -13.19 54.64
N SER A 5 -31.35 -12.47 53.88
CA SER A 5 -31.32 -12.50 52.40
C SER A 5 -31.71 -11.12 51.89
N ALA A 6 -30.82 -10.55 51.09
CA ALA A 6 -30.81 -9.20 50.58
C ALA A 6 -31.23 -9.16 49.10
N ALA A 7 -31.33 -7.92 48.59
CA ALA A 7 -31.10 -7.52 47.19
C ALA A 7 -32.24 -7.80 46.19
N ALA A 8 -32.50 -6.96 45.18
CA ALA A 8 -32.00 -5.64 44.83
C ALA A 8 -32.99 -5.01 43.82
N ALA A 9 -33.12 -3.69 43.87
CA ALA A 9 -33.80 -2.90 42.85
C ALA A 9 -32.97 -2.92 41.56
N ALA A 10 -33.56 -3.37 40.45
CA ALA A 10 -32.97 -3.27 39.13
C ALA A 10 -33.42 -1.96 38.46
N ALA A 11 -32.57 -0.94 38.53
CA ALA A 11 -32.69 0.26 37.70
C ALA A 11 -32.02 -0.01 36.35
N VAL A 12 -32.81 -0.12 35.29
CA VAL A 12 -32.30 -0.27 33.91
C VAL A 12 -31.91 1.11 33.40
N ALA A 13 -30.63 1.45 33.50
CA ALA A 13 -30.06 2.61 32.83
C ALA A 13 -29.79 2.26 31.37
N GLY A 14 -30.59 2.84 30.46
CA GLY A 14 -30.38 2.73 29.02
C GLY A 14 -29.08 3.43 28.60
N VAL A 15 -28.10 2.65 28.18
CA VAL A 15 -26.87 3.15 27.57
C VAL A 15 -27.19 3.53 26.13
N LEU A 16 -27.24 4.84 25.85
CA LEU A 16 -27.26 5.39 24.50
C LEU A 16 -25.92 5.06 23.83
N LEU A 17 -25.95 4.09 22.92
CA LEU A 17 -24.86 3.80 22.00
C LEU A 17 -24.70 5.00 21.05
N VAL A 18 -23.82 5.92 21.41
CA VAL A 18 -23.29 6.91 20.46
C VAL A 18 -22.45 6.13 19.45
N ALA A 19 -23.06 5.81 18.31
CA ALA A 19 -22.33 5.40 17.12
C ALA A 19 -21.45 6.58 16.71
N GLY A 20 -20.24 6.63 17.27
CA GLY A 20 -19.20 7.54 16.83
C GLY A 20 -18.84 7.16 15.41
N CYS A 21 -19.40 7.88 14.44
CA CYS A 21 -18.84 7.93 13.09
C CYS A 21 -17.37 8.29 13.27
N ALA A 22 -16.48 7.32 13.07
CA ALA A 22 -15.07 7.58 12.94
C ALA A 22 -14.93 8.51 11.74
N SER A 23 -14.76 9.81 12.01
CA SER A 23 -14.29 10.76 11.03
C SER A 23 -12.92 10.25 10.61
N GLY A 24 -12.88 9.46 9.53
CA GLY A 24 -11.63 9.12 8.86
C GLY A 24 -10.95 10.45 8.60
N SER A 25 -9.79 10.66 9.22
CA SER A 25 -9.07 11.91 9.04
C SER A 25 -8.85 12.03 7.54
N THR A 26 -9.45 13.06 6.94
CA THR A 26 -9.12 13.47 5.58
C THR A 26 -7.74 14.11 5.67
N GLY A 27 -6.72 13.30 5.95
CA GLY A 27 -5.34 13.69 5.76
C GLY A 27 -5.21 14.17 4.33
N LYS A 28 -4.55 15.31 4.15
CA LYS A 28 -4.22 15.81 2.82
C LYS A 28 -3.55 14.67 2.05
N ALA A 29 -4.04 14.39 0.84
CA ALA A 29 -3.40 13.43 -0.05
C ALA A 29 -1.91 13.79 -0.22
N PRO A 30 -1.00 12.80 -0.23
CA PRO A 30 0.39 13.08 -0.53
C PRO A 30 0.51 13.71 -1.91
N THR A 31 1.58 14.48 -2.09
CA THR A 31 2.02 15.01 -3.37
C THR A 31 3.03 14.05 -3.98
N ALA A 32 3.16 14.04 -5.29
CA ALA A 32 4.18 13.25 -5.98
C ALA A 32 5.61 13.62 -5.51
N ALA A 33 5.85 14.88 -5.16
CA ALA A 33 7.14 15.33 -4.62
C ALA A 33 7.49 14.65 -3.28
N GLU A 34 6.50 14.33 -2.46
CA GLU A 34 6.72 13.56 -1.22
C GLU A 34 7.12 12.10 -1.51
N LEU A 35 6.97 11.61 -2.75
CA LEU A 35 7.36 10.27 -3.16
C LEU A 35 8.77 10.20 -3.76
N GLU A 36 9.38 11.34 -4.14
CA GLU A 36 10.74 11.37 -4.71
C GLU A 36 11.77 10.65 -3.81
N GLY A 37 12.72 9.98 -4.45
CA GLY A 37 13.79 9.24 -3.80
C GLY A 37 13.79 7.73 -4.07
N SER A 38 14.64 7.02 -3.35
CA SER A 38 14.81 5.57 -3.45
C SER A 38 13.84 4.82 -2.54
N TRP A 39 13.35 3.70 -3.03
CA TRP A 39 12.47 2.78 -2.35
C TRP A 39 12.93 1.34 -2.55
N ILE A 40 12.75 0.52 -1.53
CA ILE A 40 12.92 -0.92 -1.57
C ILE A 40 11.56 -1.57 -1.64
N GLN A 41 11.33 -2.30 -2.72
CA GLN A 41 10.13 -3.02 -3.04
C GLN A 41 10.26 -4.49 -2.61
N ASN A 42 9.28 -4.94 -1.83
CA ASN A 42 9.07 -6.35 -1.51
C ASN A 42 7.63 -6.71 -1.84
N GLY A 43 7.37 -7.97 -2.17
CA GLY A 43 6.01 -8.40 -2.45
C GLY A 43 5.84 -9.91 -2.47
N ALA A 44 4.58 -10.32 -2.38
CA ALA A 44 4.18 -11.71 -2.49
C ALA A 44 2.84 -11.84 -3.20
N GLY A 45 2.73 -12.86 -4.04
CA GLY A 45 1.53 -13.10 -4.85
C GLY A 45 1.69 -14.31 -5.75
N PHE A 46 1.09 -14.23 -6.93
CA PHE A 46 1.13 -15.30 -7.92
C PHE A 46 1.49 -14.74 -9.29
N GLU A 47 2.36 -15.44 -10.01
CA GLU A 47 2.68 -15.24 -11.43
C GLU A 47 2.45 -16.58 -12.14
N ARG A 48 1.69 -16.58 -13.26
CA ARG A 48 1.36 -17.79 -14.02
C ARG A 48 0.74 -18.92 -13.16
N GLY A 49 0.02 -18.56 -12.11
CA GLY A 49 -0.58 -19.50 -11.16
C GLY A 49 0.39 -20.14 -10.16
N VAL A 50 1.64 -19.70 -10.11
CA VAL A 50 2.67 -20.17 -9.17
C VAL A 50 2.95 -19.09 -8.12
N PRO A 51 3.07 -19.43 -6.83
CA PRO A 51 3.42 -18.44 -5.80
C PRO A 51 4.83 -17.89 -6.03
N VAL A 52 4.97 -16.57 -5.89
CA VAL A 52 6.25 -15.87 -6.02
C VAL A 52 6.45 -14.87 -4.88
N THR A 53 7.71 -14.59 -4.58
CA THR A 53 8.13 -13.54 -3.64
C THR A 53 9.14 -12.65 -4.34
N TRP A 54 8.96 -11.34 -4.21
CA TRP A 54 9.92 -10.34 -4.64
C TRP A 54 10.65 -9.80 -3.42
N GLU A 55 11.98 -9.83 -3.45
CA GLU A 55 12.82 -9.38 -2.34
C GLU A 55 13.80 -8.31 -2.81
N ASN A 56 13.80 -7.17 -2.12
CA ASN A 56 14.77 -6.10 -2.29
C ASN A 56 14.91 -5.56 -3.72
N GLN A 57 13.82 -5.51 -4.48
CA GLN A 57 13.81 -4.78 -5.74
C GLN A 57 13.91 -3.28 -5.45
N LYS A 58 14.50 -2.49 -6.34
CA LYS A 58 14.71 -1.07 -6.12
C LYS A 58 13.79 -0.26 -7.03
N VAL A 59 13.08 0.69 -6.45
CA VAL A 59 12.28 1.67 -7.19
C VAL A 59 12.83 3.05 -6.89
N VAL A 60 13.09 3.84 -7.92
CA VAL A 60 13.56 5.22 -7.77
C VAL A 60 12.58 6.14 -8.45
N ILE A 61 12.03 7.08 -7.69
CA ILE A 61 11.23 8.19 -8.20
C ILE A 61 12.18 9.37 -8.35
N GLU A 62 12.62 9.63 -9.58
CA GLU A 62 13.69 10.60 -9.88
C GLU A 62 13.17 12.03 -9.96
N ARG A 63 11.92 12.20 -10.40
CA ARG A 63 11.32 13.50 -10.61
C ARG A 63 9.82 13.45 -10.41
N ALA A 64 9.30 14.43 -9.69
CA ALA A 64 7.90 14.77 -9.61
C ALA A 64 7.63 16.16 -10.19
N ASP A 65 6.45 16.32 -10.79
CA ASP A 65 5.91 17.62 -11.22
C ASP A 65 4.41 17.66 -10.94
N GLY A 66 4.01 18.49 -9.99
CA GLY A 66 2.66 18.50 -9.44
C GLY A 66 2.29 17.16 -8.82
N GLN A 67 1.34 16.46 -9.45
CA GLN A 67 0.88 15.13 -9.03
C GLN A 67 1.40 13.99 -9.90
N GLY A 68 2.14 14.29 -10.97
CA GLY A 68 2.81 13.28 -11.79
C GLY A 68 4.24 13.02 -11.33
N PHE A 69 4.75 11.82 -11.58
CA PHE A 69 6.15 11.48 -11.37
C PHE A 69 6.66 10.45 -12.38
N THR A 70 7.98 10.36 -12.49
CA THR A 70 8.67 9.36 -13.31
C THR A 70 9.97 8.90 -12.63
N GLY A 71 10.50 7.78 -13.09
CA GLY A 71 11.75 7.21 -12.61
C GLY A 71 11.96 5.81 -13.16
N TYR A 72 12.49 4.89 -12.34
CA TYR A 72 12.76 3.52 -12.78
C TYR A 72 12.60 2.47 -11.67
N LYS A 73 12.36 1.22 -12.07
CA LYS A 73 12.56 0.03 -11.24
C LYS A 73 13.81 -0.73 -11.69
N GLU A 74 14.56 -1.27 -10.73
CA GLU A 74 15.76 -2.10 -10.93
C GLU A 74 15.54 -3.42 -10.18
N TYR A 75 15.70 -4.53 -10.89
CA TYR A 75 15.54 -5.87 -10.32
C TYR A 75 16.43 -6.89 -11.03
N THR A 76 16.67 -8.03 -10.39
CA THR A 76 17.44 -9.12 -10.97
C THR A 76 16.61 -10.40 -10.88
N ARG A 77 16.47 -11.11 -12.00
CA ARG A 77 15.88 -12.45 -12.06
C ARG A 77 16.99 -13.50 -12.11
N GLU A 78 16.72 -14.70 -11.60
CA GLU A 78 17.71 -15.78 -11.63
C GLU A 78 18.12 -16.10 -13.08
N GLY A 79 19.42 -16.06 -13.35
CA GLY A 79 19.95 -16.33 -14.69
C GLY A 79 19.87 -15.16 -15.68
N GLU A 80 19.35 -14.00 -15.27
CA GLU A 80 19.24 -12.81 -16.10
C GLU A 80 20.20 -11.69 -15.63
N PRO A 81 20.64 -10.80 -16.55
CA PRO A 81 21.30 -9.56 -16.14
C PRO A 81 20.35 -8.66 -15.33
N PRO A 82 20.87 -7.71 -14.54
CA PRO A 82 20.04 -6.70 -13.89
C PRO A 82 19.18 -5.97 -14.92
N GLN A 83 17.88 -5.94 -14.65
CA GLN A 83 16.88 -5.27 -15.47
C GLN A 83 16.64 -3.86 -14.93
N LYS A 84 16.30 -2.94 -15.84
CA LYS A 84 15.93 -1.57 -15.50
C LYS A 84 14.79 -1.11 -16.40
N GLU A 85 13.67 -0.75 -15.80
CA GLU A 85 12.46 -0.35 -16.51
C GLU A 85 12.00 1.02 -16.06
N ILE A 86 11.51 1.83 -17.01
CA ILE A 86 10.96 3.15 -16.72
C ILE A 86 9.61 2.98 -16.04
N ILE A 87 9.39 3.74 -14.96
CA ILE A 87 8.08 3.87 -14.34
C ILE A 87 7.51 5.28 -14.58
N ASN A 88 6.20 5.34 -14.76
CA ASN A 88 5.45 6.60 -14.77
C ASN A 88 4.27 6.47 -13.82
N GLY A 89 3.98 7.51 -13.05
CA GLY A 89 2.86 7.45 -12.13
C GLY A 89 2.27 8.80 -11.77
N ALA A 90 1.18 8.73 -11.02
CA ALA A 90 0.49 9.89 -10.51
C ALA A 90 -0.17 9.62 -9.16
N VAL A 91 -0.30 10.67 -8.35
CA VAL A 91 -1.07 10.66 -7.11
C VAL A 91 -2.42 11.33 -7.34
N GLY A 92 -3.49 10.56 -7.15
CA GLY A 92 -4.86 11.03 -7.21
C GLY A 92 -5.17 12.02 -6.08
N THR A 93 -6.20 12.84 -6.29
CA THR A 93 -6.67 13.80 -5.27
C THR A 93 -7.16 13.13 -3.98
N ASP A 94 -7.46 11.83 -4.03
CA ASP A 94 -7.85 10.96 -2.92
C ASP A 94 -6.66 10.24 -2.25
N GLY A 95 -5.44 10.52 -2.70
CA GLY A 95 -4.20 9.90 -2.21
C GLY A 95 -3.92 8.51 -2.79
N ARG A 96 -4.70 8.04 -3.76
CA ARG A 96 -4.39 6.83 -4.52
C ARG A 96 -3.15 7.08 -5.39
N ILE A 97 -2.25 6.12 -5.43
CA ILE A 97 -1.02 6.16 -6.22
C ILE A 97 -1.18 5.14 -7.34
N LEU A 98 -1.12 5.59 -8.57
CA LEU A 98 -1.04 4.72 -9.75
C LEU A 98 0.35 4.84 -10.35
N MET A 99 0.96 3.71 -10.68
CA MET A 99 2.26 3.64 -11.35
C MET A 99 2.18 2.55 -12.42
N ALA A 100 2.81 2.76 -13.57
CA ALA A 100 2.89 1.79 -14.64
C ALA A 100 4.33 1.71 -15.16
N ASP A 101 4.72 0.51 -15.57
CA ASP A 101 5.94 0.20 -16.31
C ASP A 101 5.56 -0.41 -17.67
N GLU A 102 6.40 -1.28 -18.23
CA GLU A 102 6.21 -1.81 -19.59
C GLU A 102 5.07 -2.84 -19.70
N ASP A 103 4.82 -3.61 -18.65
CA ASP A 103 3.92 -4.76 -18.66
C ASP A 103 2.90 -4.79 -17.51
N GLY A 104 3.02 -3.90 -16.53
CA GLY A 104 2.11 -3.87 -15.40
C GLY A 104 1.73 -2.49 -14.88
N VAL A 105 0.83 -2.55 -13.90
CA VAL A 105 0.28 -1.40 -13.20
C VAL A 105 0.26 -1.70 -11.71
N PHE A 106 0.83 -0.77 -10.95
CA PHE A 106 0.70 -0.70 -9.50
C PHE A 106 -0.42 0.27 -9.11
N ASP A 107 -1.23 -0.15 -8.14
CA ASP A 107 -2.25 0.63 -7.48
C ASP A 107 -2.09 0.56 -5.96
N GLY A 108 -1.86 1.70 -5.32
CA GLY A 108 -1.58 1.75 -3.89
C GLY A 108 -1.84 3.09 -3.23
N ARG A 109 -1.29 3.25 -2.03
CA ARG A 109 -1.40 4.45 -1.18
C ARG A 109 -0.16 4.61 -0.31
N LEU A 110 0.13 5.85 0.10
CA LEU A 110 1.11 6.11 1.15
C LEU A 110 0.44 5.92 2.52
N VAL A 111 0.94 4.97 3.32
CA VAL A 111 0.46 4.64 4.66
C VAL A 111 1.67 4.55 5.59
N ASP A 112 1.71 5.39 6.62
CA ASP A 112 2.78 5.40 7.63
C ASP A 112 4.20 5.43 7.05
N GLY A 113 4.40 6.25 6.00
CA GLY A 113 5.69 6.42 5.31
C GLY A 113 6.07 5.28 4.35
N ARG A 114 5.17 4.33 4.11
CA ARG A 114 5.34 3.23 3.16
C ARG A 114 4.35 3.35 2.02
N ILE A 115 4.73 2.96 0.82
CA ILE A 115 3.76 2.82 -0.27
C ILE A 115 3.31 1.37 -0.29
N VAL A 116 2.02 1.12 -0.05
CA VAL A 116 1.43 -0.22 -0.03
C VAL A 116 0.38 -0.32 -1.11
N GLY A 117 0.31 -1.47 -1.78
CA GLY A 117 -0.63 -1.66 -2.89
C GLY A 117 -0.54 -3.01 -3.56
N GLN A 118 -1.05 -3.07 -4.77
CA GLN A 118 -1.02 -4.24 -5.62
C GLN A 118 -0.40 -3.88 -6.97
N TYR A 119 0.52 -4.72 -7.42
CA TYR A 119 0.98 -4.70 -8.80
C TYR A 119 0.26 -5.81 -9.56
N ALA A 120 -0.20 -5.50 -10.77
CA ALA A 120 -0.82 -6.45 -11.66
C ALA A 120 -0.27 -6.29 -13.08
N GLU A 121 0.09 -7.40 -13.69
CA GLU A 121 0.58 -7.47 -15.07
C GLU A 121 -0.21 -8.50 -15.88
N THR A 122 -0.22 -8.32 -17.19
CA THR A 122 -0.95 -9.20 -18.11
C THR A 122 -0.03 -9.69 -19.22
N GLY A 123 -0.37 -10.83 -19.84
CA GLY A 123 0.46 -11.46 -20.86
C GLY A 123 0.88 -12.87 -20.44
N ASP A 124 1.97 -13.36 -21.03
CA ASP A 124 2.46 -14.71 -20.76
C ASP A 124 2.95 -14.89 -19.31
N ASP A 125 3.37 -13.79 -18.69
CA ASP A 125 3.83 -13.74 -17.30
C ASP A 125 2.79 -13.13 -16.34
N ALA A 126 1.49 -13.16 -16.70
CA ALA A 126 0.43 -12.55 -15.91
C ALA A 126 0.51 -12.86 -14.41
N GLY A 127 0.44 -11.82 -13.59
CA GLY A 127 0.63 -11.91 -12.16
C GLY A 127 -0.08 -10.82 -11.37
N VAL A 128 -0.33 -11.09 -10.09
CA VAL A 128 -0.85 -10.11 -9.12
C VAL A 128 -0.09 -10.27 -7.81
N ILE A 129 0.60 -9.21 -7.41
CA ILE A 129 1.51 -9.17 -6.27
C ILE A 129 1.04 -8.11 -5.28
N ASN A 130 0.91 -8.47 -3.99
CA ASN A 130 0.80 -7.46 -2.94
C ASN A 130 2.19 -6.89 -2.68
N VAL A 131 2.33 -5.58 -2.78
CA VAL A 131 3.63 -4.91 -2.77
C VAL A 131 3.69 -3.89 -1.62
N GLU A 132 4.82 -3.88 -0.93
CA GLU A 132 5.22 -2.83 -0.01
C GLU A 132 6.53 -2.19 -0.51
N LEU A 133 6.55 -0.86 -0.58
CA LEU A 133 7.74 -0.06 -0.80
C LEU A 133 8.09 0.67 0.48
N THR A 134 9.32 0.50 0.94
CA THR A 134 9.90 1.20 2.10
C THR A 134 11.01 2.12 1.63
N ARG A 135 11.30 3.19 2.38
CA ARG A 135 12.39 4.10 2.01
C ARG A 135 13.73 3.34 1.95
N GLY A 136 14.40 3.46 0.82
CA GLY A 136 15.76 2.95 0.64
C GLY A 136 16.81 3.93 1.17
N PRO A 137 18.06 3.45 1.37
CA PRO A 137 19.20 4.31 1.65
C PRO A 137 19.51 5.28 0.51
#